data_AF-A0A930A845-F1
#
_entry.id   AF-A0A930A845-F1
#
_cell.length_a   1.000
_cell.length_b   1.000
_cell.length_c   1.000
_cell.angle_alpha   90.00
_cell.angle_beta   90.00
_cell.angle_gamma   90.00
#
_symmetry.space_group_name_H-M   'P 1'
#
loop_
_entity.id
_entity.type
_entity.pdbx_description
1 polymer ?
#
loop_
_entity_poly.entity_id
_entity_poly.type
_entity_poly.pdbx_seq_one_letter_code
_entity_poly.pdbx_strand_id
1 'polypeptide(L)'
;DSLLRKLKGKPKSQLAAASVLVSRNLRDCLAEIKDYLSKDPCPEAAALLIEGLAEQEISDEFTLIKNGVEYTFWSDDIIPVHKSEGFLKAQSYLKDWLENDHPDFYEMARTLLIHEVYVFLPLSYDVDEAEDLALAMLKQVSDMMDEGEIYQKVSKQLAYVKTLH
;
A
#
# COMPACT_ATOMS: atom_id res chain seq x y z
N ASP A 1 9.18 10.56 -25.18
CA ASP A 1 9.46 9.24 -24.59
C ASP A 1 8.29 8.27 -24.85
N SER A 2 8.54 6.97 -25.07
CA SER A 2 7.51 5.93 -25.27
C SER A 2 6.86 5.46 -23.96
N LEU A 3 7.57 5.51 -22.83
CA LEU A 3 7.03 5.15 -21.50
C LEU A 3 6.00 6.16 -21.02
N LEU A 4 6.27 7.46 -21.20
CA LEU A 4 5.33 8.53 -20.82
C LEU A 4 4.01 8.45 -21.61
N ARG A 5 4.07 7.97 -22.87
CA ARG A 5 2.85 7.70 -23.65
C ARG A 5 2.07 6.52 -23.09
N LYS A 6 2.75 5.51 -22.55
CA LYS A 6 2.12 4.32 -21.96
C LYS A 6 1.41 4.61 -20.64
N LEU A 7 1.81 5.64 -19.89
CA LEU A 7 1.06 6.14 -18.72
C LEU A 7 -0.35 6.64 -19.09
N LYS A 8 -0.56 7.06 -20.33
CA LYS A 8 -1.89 7.48 -20.82
C LYS A 8 -2.69 6.31 -21.42
N GLY A 9 -2.18 5.08 -21.31
CA GLY A 9 -2.77 3.87 -21.87
C GLY A 9 -3.75 3.17 -20.92
N LYS A 10 -3.98 1.87 -21.15
CA LYS A 10 -4.80 1.01 -20.28
C LYS A 10 -4.07 0.65 -18.97
N PRO A 11 -4.77 0.31 -17.87
CA PRO A 11 -4.16 0.01 -16.56
C PRO A 11 -2.88 -0.84 -16.60
N LYS A 12 -2.91 -2.00 -17.29
CA LYS A 12 -1.73 -2.87 -17.45
C LYS A 12 -0.53 -2.17 -18.10
N SER A 13 -0.78 -1.29 -19.07
CA SER A 13 0.26 -0.50 -19.74
C SER A 13 0.79 0.61 -18.82
N GLN A 14 -0.07 1.21 -18.01
CA GLN A 14 0.32 2.23 -17.05
C GLN A 14 1.24 1.62 -15.98
N LEU A 15 0.83 0.49 -15.39
CA LEU A 15 1.62 -0.22 -14.39
C LEU A 15 2.99 -0.64 -14.92
N ALA A 16 3.03 -1.23 -16.13
CA ALA A 16 4.28 -1.61 -16.77
C ALA A 16 5.17 -0.40 -17.14
N ALA A 17 4.59 0.77 -17.36
CA ALA A 17 5.36 1.99 -17.59
C ALA A 17 5.91 2.57 -16.29
N ALA A 18 5.07 2.66 -15.25
CA ALA A 18 5.44 3.14 -13.93
C ALA A 18 6.59 2.32 -13.35
N SER A 19 6.53 0.99 -13.41
CA SER A 19 7.58 0.10 -12.89
C SER A 19 8.95 0.29 -13.55
N VAL A 20 8.99 0.74 -14.81
CA VAL A 20 10.24 1.07 -15.50
C VAL A 20 10.66 2.52 -15.23
N LEU A 21 9.71 3.45 -15.15
CA LEU A 21 9.99 4.87 -14.92
C LEU A 21 10.65 5.13 -13.57
N VAL A 22 10.21 4.45 -12.51
CA VAL A 22 10.76 4.61 -11.15
C VAL A 22 12.25 4.26 -11.03
N SER A 23 12.79 3.49 -11.99
CA SER A 23 14.23 3.20 -12.07
C SER A 23 15.07 4.32 -12.71
N ARG A 24 14.42 5.36 -13.23
CA ARG A 24 15.04 6.56 -13.84
C ARG A 24 14.95 7.73 -12.89
N ASN A 25 15.67 8.81 -13.19
CA ASN A 25 15.48 10.08 -12.51
C ASN A 25 14.10 10.68 -12.86
N LEU A 26 13.17 10.67 -11.90
CA LEU A 26 11.80 11.14 -12.13
C LEU A 26 11.71 12.67 -12.27
N ARG A 27 12.75 13.41 -11.85
CA ARG A 27 12.86 14.87 -12.03
C ARG A 27 12.75 15.28 -13.51
N ASP A 28 13.13 14.39 -14.42
CA ASP A 28 13.12 14.64 -15.86
C ASP A 28 11.71 14.57 -16.48
N CYS A 29 10.71 14.08 -15.75
CA CYS A 29 9.34 13.88 -16.26
C CYS A 29 8.23 14.26 -15.26
N LEU A 30 8.51 15.20 -14.36
CA LEU A 30 7.57 15.65 -13.33
C LEU A 30 6.26 16.19 -13.91
N ALA A 31 6.32 16.95 -15.01
CA ALA A 31 5.13 17.49 -15.65
C ALA A 31 4.18 16.39 -16.13
N GLU A 32 4.73 15.31 -16.71
CA GLU A 32 3.95 14.16 -17.16
C GLU A 32 3.41 13.32 -16.01
N ILE A 33 4.15 13.20 -14.90
CA ILE A 33 3.68 12.51 -13.69
C ILE A 33 2.55 13.32 -13.04
N LYS A 34 2.69 14.64 -12.90
CA LYS A 34 1.62 15.53 -12.40
C LYS A 34 0.36 15.41 -13.25
N ASP A 35 0.49 15.49 -14.58
CA ASP A 35 -0.62 15.30 -15.54
C ASP A 35 -1.28 13.92 -15.42
N TYR A 36 -0.52 12.90 -15.07
CA TYR A 36 -1.02 11.53 -14.92
C TYR A 36 -1.77 11.32 -13.60
N LEU A 37 -1.18 11.75 -12.47
CA LEU A 37 -1.79 11.59 -11.14
C LEU A 37 -3.10 12.38 -11.01
N SER A 38 -3.22 13.51 -11.70
CA SER A 38 -4.42 14.36 -11.68
C SER A 38 -5.56 13.86 -12.58
N LYS A 39 -5.52 12.62 -13.09
CA LYS A 39 -6.47 12.10 -14.10
C LYS A 39 -7.06 10.73 -13.76
N ASP A 40 -7.25 10.45 -12.48
CA ASP A 40 -7.79 9.17 -12.00
C ASP A 40 -6.99 7.96 -12.56
N PRO A 41 -5.68 7.89 -12.24
CA PRO A 41 -4.79 6.86 -12.74
C PRO A 41 -5.15 5.46 -12.23
N CYS A 42 -4.57 4.44 -12.87
CA CYS A 42 -4.50 3.09 -12.29
C CYS A 42 -3.86 3.17 -10.88
N PRO A 43 -4.53 2.70 -9.82
CA PRO A 43 -4.05 2.85 -8.44
C PRO A 43 -2.64 2.30 -8.21
N GLU A 44 -2.34 1.11 -8.72
CA GLU A 44 -1.04 0.47 -8.53
C GLU A 44 0.08 1.22 -9.25
N ALA A 45 -0.22 1.77 -10.43
CA ALA A 45 0.77 2.54 -11.19
C ALA A 45 1.02 3.91 -10.54
N ALA A 46 -0.02 4.54 -10.00
CA ALA A 46 0.10 5.76 -9.21
C ALA A 46 0.92 5.52 -7.94
N ALA A 47 0.63 4.46 -7.20
CA ALA A 47 1.37 4.05 -6.00
C ALA A 47 2.87 3.88 -6.28
N LEU A 48 3.24 3.19 -7.36
CA LEU A 48 4.64 3.04 -7.75
C LEU A 48 5.31 4.39 -8.03
N LEU A 49 4.63 5.30 -8.73
CA LEU A 49 5.19 6.62 -9.02
C LEU A 49 5.34 7.45 -7.74
N ILE A 50 4.36 7.43 -6.84
CA ILE A 50 4.42 8.15 -5.55
C ILE A 50 5.57 7.62 -4.70
N GLU A 51 5.68 6.30 -4.54
CA GLU A 51 6.81 5.65 -3.84
C GLU A 51 8.15 6.04 -4.48
N GLY A 52 8.24 6.01 -5.81
CA GLY A 52 9.46 6.38 -6.53
C GLY A 52 9.85 7.85 -6.38
N LEU A 53 8.87 8.76 -6.30
CA LEU A 53 9.11 10.18 -6.04
C LEU A 53 9.65 10.39 -4.62
N ALA A 54 9.06 9.71 -3.64
CA ALA A 54 9.48 9.73 -2.24
C ALA A 54 10.90 9.16 -2.07
N GLU A 55 11.19 7.99 -2.65
CA GLU A 55 12.50 7.34 -2.62
C GLU A 55 13.61 8.20 -3.27
N GLN A 56 13.26 9.01 -4.26
CA GLN A 56 14.20 9.92 -4.91
C GLN A 56 14.28 11.29 -4.23
N GLU A 57 13.61 11.48 -3.09
CA GLU A 57 13.56 12.72 -2.32
C GLU A 57 13.22 13.93 -3.21
N ILE A 58 12.20 13.77 -4.04
CA ILE A 58 11.72 14.85 -4.91
C ILE A 58 10.82 15.76 -4.08
N SER A 59 11.18 17.04 -4.01
CA SER A 59 10.44 18.08 -3.28
C SER A 59 9.57 18.88 -4.25
N ASP A 60 8.39 18.35 -4.53
CA ASP A 60 7.40 18.93 -5.42
C ASP A 60 5.98 18.62 -4.92
N GLU A 61 5.05 19.55 -5.13
CA GLU A 61 3.64 19.34 -4.86
C GLU A 61 2.96 18.60 -6.03
N PHE A 62 2.14 17.60 -5.69
CA PHE A 62 1.36 16.79 -6.62
C PHE A 62 -0.11 16.75 -6.21
N THR A 63 -0.97 16.57 -7.21
CA THR A 63 -2.40 16.29 -7.03
C THR A 63 -2.71 14.89 -7.54
N LEU A 64 -3.22 14.02 -6.68
CA LEU A 64 -3.77 12.71 -7.03
C LEU A 64 -5.29 12.79 -7.02
N ILE A 65 -5.93 12.41 -8.12
CA ILE A 65 -7.35 12.08 -8.13
C ILE A 65 -7.47 10.56 -8.03
N LYS A 66 -8.17 10.04 -7.03
CA LYS A 66 -8.40 8.60 -6.88
C LYS A 66 -9.83 8.36 -6.43
N ASN A 67 -10.59 7.60 -7.23
CA ASN A 67 -12.00 7.28 -6.93
C ASN A 67 -12.87 8.53 -6.72
N GLY A 68 -12.59 9.61 -7.47
CA GLY A 68 -13.31 10.88 -7.37
C GLY A 68 -12.94 11.75 -6.16
N VAL A 69 -11.95 11.33 -5.35
CA VAL A 69 -11.40 12.13 -4.26
C VAL A 69 -10.07 12.74 -4.70
N GLU A 70 -9.88 14.02 -4.41
CA GLU A 70 -8.65 14.76 -4.70
C GLU A 70 -7.77 14.83 -3.46
N TYR A 71 -6.49 14.49 -3.62
CA TYR A 71 -5.45 14.56 -2.61
C TYR A 71 -4.33 15.46 -3.11
N THR A 72 -3.90 16.42 -2.29
CA THR A 72 -2.71 17.23 -2.56
C THR A 72 -1.65 16.90 -1.53
N PHE A 73 -0.42 16.63 -1.99
CA PHE A 73 0.68 16.20 -1.14
C PHE A 73 2.03 16.64 -1.72
N TRP A 74 3.02 16.78 -0.84
CA TRP A 74 4.43 16.94 -1.20
C TRP A 74 5.08 15.56 -1.21
N SER A 75 5.77 15.21 -2.30
CA SER A 75 6.29 13.84 -2.43
C SER A 75 7.42 13.49 -1.47
N ASP A 76 8.15 14.47 -0.95
CA ASP A 76 9.20 14.32 0.05
C ASP A 76 8.67 14.24 1.49
N ASP A 77 7.40 14.59 1.72
CA ASP A 77 6.71 14.34 3.00
C ASP A 77 6.17 12.89 3.09
N ILE A 78 6.12 12.17 1.97
CA ILE A 78 5.63 10.79 1.94
C ILE A 78 6.70 9.86 2.48
N ILE A 79 6.35 9.08 3.50
CA ILE A 79 7.21 8.01 4.00
C ILE A 79 7.08 6.81 3.05
N PRO A 80 8.18 6.34 2.42
CA PRO A 80 8.15 5.15 1.60
C PRO A 80 7.58 3.96 2.35
N VAL A 81 6.77 3.14 1.70
CA VAL A 81 5.98 2.07 2.34
C VAL A 81 6.85 1.16 3.20
N HIS A 82 8.01 0.76 2.71
CA HIS A 82 8.92 -0.14 3.43
C HIS A 82 9.60 0.50 4.67
N LYS A 83 9.45 1.82 4.85
CA LYS A 83 9.91 2.59 6.01
C LYS A 83 8.74 2.99 6.93
N SER A 84 7.48 2.73 6.54
CA SER A 84 6.30 3.06 7.34
C SER A 84 6.21 2.17 8.59
N GLU A 85 6.19 2.80 9.77
CA GLU A 85 6.11 2.08 11.05
C GLU A 85 4.79 1.32 11.19
N GLY A 86 3.65 1.91 10.77
CA GLY A 86 2.36 1.23 10.79
C GLY A 86 2.33 -0.02 9.91
N PHE A 87 2.89 0.05 8.70
CA PHE A 87 3.03 -1.13 7.82
C PHE A 87 3.91 -2.21 8.46
N LEU A 88 5.11 -1.85 8.92
CA LEU A 88 6.05 -2.78 9.54
C LEU A 88 5.44 -3.45 10.78
N LYS A 89 4.68 -2.68 11.57
CA LYS A 89 3.99 -3.18 12.76
C LYS A 89 2.83 -4.12 12.37
N ALA A 90 2.02 -3.79 11.38
CA ALA A 90 0.94 -4.65 10.90
C ALA A 90 1.48 -5.98 10.36
N GLN A 91 2.59 -5.93 9.61
CA GLN A 91 3.27 -7.12 9.13
C GLN A 91 3.79 -8.00 10.29
N SER A 92 4.29 -7.39 11.37
CA SER A 92 4.75 -8.13 12.55
C SER A 92 3.60 -8.89 13.23
N TYR A 93 2.42 -8.28 13.34
CA TYR A 93 1.24 -8.95 13.89
C TYR A 93 0.82 -10.16 13.07
N LEU A 94 0.72 -10.00 11.74
CA LEU A 94 0.38 -11.13 10.85
C LEU A 94 1.40 -12.27 10.99
N LYS A 95 2.67 -11.93 11.11
CA LYS A 95 3.75 -12.91 11.32
C LYS A 95 3.55 -13.67 12.63
N ASP A 96 3.38 -12.95 13.73
CA ASP A 96 3.22 -13.53 15.06
C ASP A 96 1.98 -14.43 15.17
N TRP A 97 0.89 -14.08 14.48
CA TRP A 97 -0.36 -14.84 14.54
C TRP A 97 -0.40 -16.06 13.62
N LEU A 98 0.34 -16.05 12.50
CA LEU A 98 0.11 -17.00 11.40
C LEU A 98 1.36 -17.76 10.94
N GLU A 99 2.57 -17.18 10.99
CA GLU A 99 3.74 -17.72 10.27
C GLU A 99 4.03 -19.19 10.61
N ASN A 100 3.91 -19.57 11.89
CA ASN A 100 4.22 -20.92 12.35
C ASN A 100 3.04 -21.90 12.23
N ASP A 101 1.81 -21.43 12.48
CA ASP A 101 0.62 -22.29 12.57
C ASP A 101 -0.15 -22.39 11.25
N HIS A 102 -0.15 -21.32 10.46
CA HIS A 102 -0.95 -21.12 9.25
C HIS A 102 -0.16 -20.35 8.16
N PRO A 103 0.96 -20.91 7.63
CA PRO A 103 1.87 -20.21 6.73
C PRO A 103 1.25 -19.80 5.38
N ASP A 104 0.23 -20.53 4.92
CA ASP A 104 -0.56 -20.18 3.73
C ASP A 104 -1.44 -18.93 3.96
N PHE A 105 -2.08 -18.82 5.12
CA PHE A 105 -2.82 -17.62 5.52
C PHE A 105 -1.88 -16.43 5.68
N TYR A 106 -0.70 -16.66 6.26
CA TYR A 106 0.33 -15.63 6.41
C TYR A 106 0.72 -15.01 5.07
N GLU A 107 1.09 -15.83 4.08
CA GLU A 107 1.52 -15.31 2.78
C GLU A 107 0.40 -14.56 2.05
N MET A 108 -0.84 -15.03 2.15
CA MET A 108 -1.99 -14.34 1.56
C MET A 108 -2.28 -13.02 2.27
N ALA A 109 -2.31 -13.00 3.60
CA ALA A 109 -2.57 -11.79 4.38
C ALA A 109 -1.46 -10.77 4.19
N ARG A 110 -0.19 -11.21 4.12
CA ARG A 110 0.97 -10.36 3.83
C ARG A 110 0.88 -9.74 2.43
N THR A 111 0.46 -10.52 1.43
CA THR A 111 0.28 -10.02 0.06
C THR A 111 -0.81 -8.96 -0.02
N LEU A 112 -1.95 -9.19 0.65
CA LEU A 112 -3.03 -8.21 0.74
C LEU A 112 -2.59 -6.96 1.49
N LEU A 113 -1.88 -7.11 2.61
CA LEU A 113 -1.33 -5.99 3.37
C LEU A 113 -0.44 -5.11 2.50
N ILE A 114 0.49 -5.71 1.73
CA ILE A 114 1.37 -4.97 0.83
C ILE A 114 0.54 -4.21 -0.22
N HIS A 115 -0.44 -4.87 -0.85
CA HIS A 115 -1.29 -4.21 -1.84
C HIS A 115 -2.04 -3.02 -1.22
N GLU A 116 -2.68 -3.21 -0.06
CA GLU A 116 -3.46 -2.21 0.64
C GLU A 116 -2.64 -0.95 0.96
N VAL A 117 -1.46 -1.10 1.58
CA VAL A 117 -0.65 0.06 1.96
C VAL A 117 -0.09 0.82 0.75
N TYR A 118 0.22 0.14 -0.35
CA TYR A 118 0.65 0.81 -1.57
C TYR A 118 -0.51 1.58 -2.21
N VAL A 119 -1.69 0.98 -2.31
CA VAL A 119 -2.83 1.70 -2.90
C VAL A 119 -3.32 2.80 -1.98
N PHE A 120 -3.08 2.76 -0.67
CA PHE A 120 -3.49 3.80 0.28
C PHE A 120 -2.69 5.11 0.16
N LEU A 121 -1.53 5.09 -0.50
CA LEU A 121 -0.77 6.29 -0.83
C LEU A 121 -1.65 7.37 -1.52
N PRO A 122 -1.44 8.66 -1.22
CA PRO A 122 -0.35 9.25 -0.43
C PRO A 122 -0.58 9.20 1.09
N LEU A 123 -1.64 8.53 1.57
CA LEU A 123 -1.85 8.35 3.01
C LEU A 123 -1.04 7.15 3.52
N SER A 124 -0.85 7.13 4.83
CA SER A 124 -0.19 6.04 5.55
C SER A 124 -0.98 5.66 6.79
N TYR A 125 -0.71 4.46 7.31
CA TYR A 125 -1.21 4.02 8.60
C TYR A 125 -0.18 4.30 9.68
N ASP A 126 -0.66 4.72 10.85
CA ASP A 126 0.16 4.90 12.03
C ASP A 126 0.28 3.59 12.85
N VAL A 127 1.20 3.57 13.81
CA VAL A 127 1.43 2.41 14.69
C VAL A 127 0.17 2.01 15.45
N ASP A 128 -0.64 2.98 15.88
CA ASP A 128 -1.87 2.76 16.64
C ASP A 128 -2.96 2.08 15.79
N GLU A 129 -2.89 2.19 14.46
CA GLU A 129 -3.83 1.58 13.51
C GLU A 129 -3.35 0.19 13.03
N ALA A 130 -2.11 -0.18 13.33
CA ALA A 130 -1.46 -1.35 12.74
C ALA A 130 -2.12 -2.69 13.13
N GLU A 131 -2.64 -2.82 14.35
CA GLU A 131 -3.35 -4.04 14.78
C GLU A 131 -4.67 -4.21 14.02
N ASP A 132 -5.43 -3.12 13.87
CA ASP A 132 -6.70 -3.11 13.13
C ASP A 132 -6.47 -3.39 11.64
N LEU A 133 -5.43 -2.82 11.04
CA LEU A 133 -5.03 -3.11 9.67
C LEU A 133 -4.68 -4.59 9.48
N ALA A 134 -3.87 -5.17 10.38
CA ALA A 134 -3.53 -6.58 10.33
C ALA A 134 -4.76 -7.49 10.49
N LEU A 135 -5.65 -7.15 11.43
CA LEU A 135 -6.91 -7.88 11.63
C LEU A 135 -7.83 -7.79 10.40
N ALA A 136 -7.90 -6.64 9.73
CA ALA A 136 -8.68 -6.49 8.51
C ALA A 136 -8.17 -7.41 7.39
N MET A 137 -6.85 -7.49 7.20
CA MET A 137 -6.23 -8.40 6.22
C MET A 137 -6.47 -9.87 6.58
N LEU A 138 -6.26 -10.24 7.84
CA LEU A 138 -6.55 -11.59 8.33
C LEU A 138 -8.02 -11.96 8.13
N LYS A 139 -8.94 -11.05 8.47
CA LYS A 139 -10.37 -11.28 8.31
C LYS A 139 -10.70 -11.57 6.84
N GLN A 140 -10.18 -10.77 5.92
CA GLN A 140 -10.44 -10.97 4.49
C GLN A 140 -9.95 -12.34 4.00
N VAL A 141 -8.75 -12.76 4.40
CA VAL A 141 -8.21 -14.08 4.05
C VAL A 141 -9.04 -15.20 4.69
N SER A 142 -9.37 -15.07 5.97
CA SER A 142 -10.14 -16.06 6.72
C SER A 142 -11.54 -16.23 6.13
N ASP A 143 -12.26 -15.15 5.87
CA ASP A 143 -13.58 -15.20 5.21
C ASP A 143 -13.53 -15.97 3.87
N MET A 144 -12.42 -15.89 3.13
CA MET A 144 -12.23 -16.56 1.84
C MET A 144 -11.80 -18.02 1.96
N MET A 145 -10.99 -18.38 2.97
CA MET A 145 -10.32 -19.68 3.06
C MET A 145 -11.00 -20.66 4.03
N ASP A 146 -11.54 -20.15 5.13
CA ASP A 146 -12.05 -20.97 6.23
C ASP A 146 -13.33 -20.41 6.86
N GLU A 147 -14.06 -19.56 6.13
CA GLU A 147 -15.31 -18.95 6.59
C GLU A 147 -15.16 -18.13 7.90
N GLY A 148 -13.94 -17.64 8.18
CA GLY A 148 -13.67 -16.75 9.31
C GLY A 148 -13.20 -17.45 10.60
N GLU A 149 -12.92 -18.75 10.57
CA GLU A 149 -12.54 -19.52 11.77
C GLU A 149 -11.24 -19.01 12.42
N ILE A 150 -10.16 -18.89 11.65
CA ILE A 150 -8.87 -18.41 12.15
C ILE A 150 -8.97 -16.98 12.66
N TYR A 151 -9.64 -16.08 11.92
CA TYR A 151 -9.87 -14.72 12.38
C TYR A 151 -10.58 -14.67 13.74
N GLN A 152 -11.62 -15.47 13.95
CA GLN A 152 -12.32 -15.55 15.22
C GLN A 152 -11.42 -16.08 16.35
N LYS A 153 -10.58 -17.08 16.06
CA LYS A 153 -9.65 -17.66 17.02
C LYS A 153 -8.63 -16.61 17.50
N VAL A 154 -7.96 -15.92 16.56
CA VAL A 154 -6.98 -14.86 16.86
C VAL A 154 -7.65 -13.71 17.61
N SER A 155 -8.80 -13.24 17.15
CA SER A 155 -9.54 -12.13 17.80
C SER A 155 -9.89 -12.45 19.26
N LYS A 156 -10.32 -13.69 19.56
CA LYS A 156 -10.61 -14.13 20.93
C LYS A 156 -9.35 -14.16 21.80
N GLN A 157 -8.22 -14.60 21.26
CA GLN A 157 -6.94 -14.62 21.98
C GLN A 157 -6.48 -13.20 22.32
N LEU A 158 -6.56 -12.27 21.38
CA LEU A 158 -6.22 -10.86 21.61
C LEU A 158 -7.12 -10.21 22.66
N ALA A 159 -8.43 -10.42 22.58
CA ALA A 159 -9.38 -9.92 23.57
C ALA A 159 -9.06 -10.45 24.97
N TYR A 160 -8.71 -11.73 25.10
CA TYR A 160 -8.33 -12.32 26.38
C TYR A 160 -7.05 -11.68 26.95
N VAL A 161 -6.02 -11.50 26.14
CA VAL A 161 -4.76 -10.86 26.58
C VAL A 161 -5.01 -9.42 27.06
N LYS A 162 -5.86 -8.66 26.35
CA LYS A 162 -6.24 -7.29 26.73
C LYS A 162 -7.01 -7.21 28.06
N THR A 163 -7.70 -8.28 28.48
CA THR A 163 -8.39 -8.31 29.78
C THR A 163 -7.50 -8.65 30.97
N LEU A 164 -6.28 -9.15 30.72
CA LEU A 164 -5.32 -9.53 31.76
C LEU A 164 -4.36 -8.39 32.14
N HIS A 165 -4.38 -7.28 31.40
CA HIS A 165 -3.56 -6.09 31.59
C HIS A 165 -4.45 -4.89 31.91
#